data_AF-A0A955C8F1-F1
#
_entry.id   AF-A0A955C8F1-F1
#
_cell.length_a   1.000
_cell.length_b   1.000
_cell.length_c   1.000
_cell.angle_alpha   90.00
_cell.angle_beta   90.00
_cell.angle_gamma   90.00
#
_symmetry.space_group_name_H-M   'P 1'
#
loop_
_entity.id
_entity.type
_entity.pdbx_description
1 polymer ?
#
loop_
_entity_poly.entity_id
_entity_poly.type
_entity_poly.pdbx_seq_one_letter_code
_entity_poly.pdbx_strand_id
1 'polypeptide(L)'
;MYKLFLTFRYLISKWVAVFSILSVWLCVAMVLIVFSVMDGFLDNIKQHSRGLLGDIIIDNSTLQGFPYYEEFSAYLKEKMPEEIDVVTPVIYSYGILREPVSSFTKPVRIVAIDFDSYCAVNNFRESLYYDRYYPDTTSLGLVQQPVAGIDMKGNSILPERLEAAHREYLKNRDEDKVDHTDIAEPDYRSPHGVGGFEQHFGLPGYEGNPLPGIIIGTDVVFSRDRKGVYNRNILDRGAEIVLTILPLTSRGTIAENPIPVAMRNIDDSRTKVYEIDKICVYVDFKLFQEYLSMGPLERVDGSFTEPRASQLLVSLKDGKDYNKAMPKIEEVWNEFLGTLAGNVTRYEADLLSGVGVDTWETRQQAFIQAVEKEKVLVTILFGIISVVAIVLIGVVFYMIVLQKTRDIGIIKSLGATSVGVAMIFIMYGAIIGVIGGILGILTGTTVVANINEIQSWLAAFNPSLQVWSPEVYTFDRIPSVVKPSVIAAVFLMAVLTSTLGALVPAMKAAWVWPVKTLRYE
;
A
#
# COMPACT_ATOMS: atom_id res chain seq x y z
N MET A 1 -5.82 57.24 -4.62
CA MET A 1 -5.21 56.15 -5.41
C MET A 1 -3.73 56.38 -5.75
N TYR A 2 -3.33 57.55 -6.26
CA TYR A 2 -1.94 57.80 -6.73
C TYR A 2 -0.83 57.60 -5.67
N LYS A 3 -1.07 58.01 -4.42
CA LYS A 3 -0.13 57.82 -3.28
C LYS A 3 0.14 56.33 -2.98
N LEU A 4 -0.85 55.46 -3.19
CA LEU A 4 -0.75 54.03 -2.89
C LEU A 4 0.04 53.29 -3.99
N PHE A 5 -0.15 53.70 -5.25
CA PHE A 5 0.56 53.18 -6.41
C PHE A 5 2.07 53.51 -6.41
N LEU A 6 2.44 54.76 -6.08
CA LEU A 6 3.84 55.17 -5.97
C LEU A 6 4.58 54.43 -4.84
N THR A 7 3.92 54.23 -3.70
CA THR A 7 4.50 53.49 -2.57
C THR A 7 4.69 52.01 -2.91
N PHE A 8 3.74 51.42 -3.66
CA PHE A 8 3.81 50.04 -4.13
C PHE A 8 4.96 49.79 -5.10
N ARG A 9 5.12 50.64 -6.12
CA ARG A 9 6.22 50.54 -7.10
C ARG A 9 7.59 50.72 -6.44
N TYR A 10 7.67 51.56 -5.40
CA TYR A 10 8.92 51.86 -4.72
C TYR A 10 9.39 50.72 -3.78
N LEU A 11 8.46 49.93 -3.23
CA LEU A 11 8.75 48.75 -2.39
C LEU A 11 9.24 47.53 -3.21
N ILE A 12 8.81 47.40 -4.47
CA ILE A 12 9.10 46.22 -5.32
C ILE A 12 10.49 46.29 -5.99
N SER A 13 11.19 47.44 -5.95
CA SER A 13 12.45 47.63 -6.70
C SER A 13 13.72 46.98 -6.09
N LYS A 14 13.62 46.22 -4.99
CA LYS A 14 14.78 45.62 -4.31
C LYS A 14 14.75 44.09 -4.31
N TRP A 15 15.92 43.48 -4.45
CA TRP A 15 16.21 42.04 -4.31
C TRP A 15 15.57 41.39 -3.06
N VAL A 16 15.37 42.18 -2.00
CA VAL A 16 14.75 41.75 -0.75
C VAL A 16 13.34 41.18 -0.95
N ALA A 17 12.53 41.78 -1.84
CA ALA A 17 11.20 41.28 -2.19
C ALA A 17 11.25 39.87 -2.80
N VAL A 18 12.23 39.67 -3.69
CA VAL A 18 12.46 38.40 -4.37
C VAL A 18 12.86 37.32 -3.38
N PHE A 19 13.75 37.63 -2.43
CA PHE A 19 14.12 36.68 -1.36
C PHE A 19 12.95 36.28 -0.47
N SER A 20 12.05 37.21 -0.13
CA SER A 20 10.83 36.87 0.62
C SER A 20 9.89 35.98 -0.17
N ILE A 21 9.69 36.27 -1.47
CA ILE A 21 8.88 35.43 -2.36
C ILE A 21 9.50 34.04 -2.50
N LEU A 22 10.82 33.94 -2.71
CA LEU A 22 11.54 32.67 -2.82
C LEU A 22 11.43 31.82 -1.55
N SER A 23 11.48 32.44 -0.36
CA SER A 23 11.31 31.76 0.92
C SER A 23 9.91 31.15 1.07
N VAL A 24 8.86 31.97 0.82
CA VAL A 24 7.47 31.49 0.85
C VAL A 24 7.26 30.40 -0.21
N TRP A 25 7.78 30.61 -1.42
CA TRP A 25 7.71 29.67 -2.54
C TRP A 25 8.26 28.29 -2.17
N LEU A 26 9.51 28.24 -1.69
CA LEU A 26 10.18 27.00 -1.32
C LEU A 26 9.45 26.29 -0.17
N CYS A 27 9.00 27.05 0.83
CA CYS A 27 8.27 26.51 1.98
C CYS A 27 6.95 25.86 1.56
N VAL A 28 6.16 26.53 0.71
CA VAL A 28 4.88 26.03 0.19
C VAL A 28 5.09 24.78 -0.66
N ALA A 29 6.07 24.81 -1.57
CA ALA A 29 6.38 23.67 -2.42
C ALA A 29 6.79 22.44 -1.58
N MET A 30 7.69 22.63 -0.61
CA MET A 30 8.18 21.57 0.27
C MET A 30 7.05 20.95 1.10
N VAL A 31 6.23 21.76 1.76
CA VAL A 31 5.10 21.28 2.58
C VAL A 31 4.12 20.49 1.70
N LEU A 32 3.80 20.98 0.51
CA LEU A 32 2.90 20.29 -0.41
C LEU A 32 3.45 18.93 -0.85
N ILE A 33 4.73 18.86 -1.24
CA ILE A 33 5.39 17.60 -1.65
C ILE A 33 5.30 16.57 -0.52
N VAL A 34 5.63 16.98 0.71
CA VAL A 34 5.62 16.09 1.88
C VAL A 34 4.23 15.55 2.18
N PHE A 35 3.22 16.43 2.24
CA PHE A 35 1.84 15.98 2.46
C PHE A 35 1.37 15.04 1.36
N SER A 36 1.74 15.31 0.11
CA SER A 36 1.31 14.50 -1.03
C SER A 36 1.92 13.10 -1.04
N VAL A 37 3.23 12.99 -0.78
CA VAL A 37 3.94 11.70 -0.74
C VAL A 37 3.46 10.88 0.45
N MET A 38 3.34 11.49 1.64
CA MET A 38 2.95 10.78 2.85
C MET A 38 1.49 10.33 2.83
N ASP A 39 0.58 11.17 2.31
CA ASP A 39 -0.80 10.74 2.08
C ASP A 39 -0.87 9.63 1.04
N GLY A 40 -0.13 9.75 -0.06
CA GLY A 40 -0.09 8.72 -1.09
C GLY A 40 0.40 7.37 -0.54
N PHE A 41 1.41 7.39 0.32
CA PHE A 41 1.94 6.18 0.96
C PHE A 41 0.92 5.52 1.88
N LEU A 42 0.30 6.29 2.78
CA LEU A 42 -0.74 5.79 3.67
C LEU A 42 -1.96 5.26 2.90
N ASP A 43 -2.42 6.00 1.89
CA ASP A 43 -3.58 5.62 1.09
C ASP A 43 -3.29 4.30 0.32
N ASN A 44 -2.09 4.14 -0.25
CA ASN A 44 -1.67 2.90 -0.91
C ASN A 44 -1.58 1.72 0.08
N ILE A 45 -0.99 1.90 1.26
CA ILE A 45 -0.93 0.85 2.28
C ILE A 45 -2.34 0.39 2.64
N LYS A 46 -3.24 1.31 2.95
CA LYS A 46 -4.62 1.00 3.34
C LYS A 46 -5.37 0.26 2.23
N GLN A 47 -5.22 0.69 0.98
CA GLN A 47 -5.88 0.06 -0.17
C GLN A 47 -5.38 -1.37 -0.43
N HIS A 48 -4.07 -1.59 -0.45
CA HIS A 48 -3.50 -2.92 -0.72
C HIS A 48 -3.73 -3.89 0.46
N SER A 49 -3.66 -3.37 1.67
CA SER A 49 -4.02 -4.09 2.89
C SER A 49 -5.44 -4.65 2.84
N ARG A 50 -6.41 -3.78 2.54
CA ARG A 50 -7.82 -4.16 2.45
C ARG A 50 -8.06 -5.19 1.36
N GLY A 51 -7.38 -5.06 0.22
CA GLY A 51 -7.55 -5.99 -0.91
C GLY A 51 -7.14 -7.44 -0.64
N LEU A 52 -6.39 -7.72 0.43
CA LEU A 52 -5.89 -9.07 0.75
C LEU A 52 -6.60 -9.72 1.94
N LEU A 53 -7.40 -8.95 2.69
CA LEU A 53 -8.10 -9.40 3.87
C LEU A 53 -9.61 -9.35 3.60
N GLY A 54 -10.38 -10.15 4.36
CA GLY A 54 -11.83 -9.95 4.43
C GLY A 54 -12.17 -8.65 5.18
N ASP A 55 -13.36 -8.11 4.98
CA ASP A 55 -13.82 -6.92 5.70
C ASP A 55 -13.80 -7.15 7.22
N ILE A 56 -14.17 -8.36 7.63
CA ILE A 56 -14.10 -8.85 9.01
C ILE A 56 -13.30 -10.14 9.06
N ILE A 57 -12.50 -10.25 10.11
CA ILE A 57 -11.57 -11.32 10.36
C ILE A 57 -11.93 -11.93 11.71
N ILE A 58 -12.12 -13.24 11.73
CA ILE A 58 -12.36 -13.99 12.96
C ILE A 58 -11.19 -14.94 13.11
N ASP A 59 -10.33 -14.72 14.09
CA ASP A 59 -9.10 -15.48 14.23
C ASP A 59 -8.86 -15.92 15.67
N ASN A 60 -8.09 -17.00 15.80
CA ASN A 60 -7.60 -17.45 17.10
C ASN A 60 -6.15 -16.96 17.28
N SER A 61 -5.82 -16.53 18.49
CA SER A 61 -4.44 -16.20 18.89
C SER A 61 -3.45 -17.37 18.80
N THR A 62 -3.92 -18.61 18.62
CA THR A 62 -3.08 -19.82 18.56
C THR A 62 -2.92 -20.38 17.14
N LEU A 63 -1.75 -20.97 16.86
CA LEU A 63 -1.47 -21.68 15.60
C LEU A 63 -2.26 -23.00 15.43
N GLN A 64 -2.96 -23.45 16.47
CA GLN A 64 -3.73 -24.69 16.45
C GLN A 64 -5.11 -24.51 15.79
N GLY A 65 -5.51 -23.26 15.56
CA GLY A 65 -6.83 -22.91 15.04
C GLY A 65 -7.94 -23.15 16.06
N PHE A 66 -9.19 -23.00 15.62
CA PHE A 66 -10.38 -23.25 16.43
C PHE A 66 -11.34 -24.22 15.72
N PRO A 67 -12.03 -25.07 16.47
CA PRO A 67 -13.03 -26.02 15.94
C PRO A 67 -14.37 -25.33 15.64
N TYR A 68 -15.30 -26.07 15.02
CA TYR A 68 -16.68 -25.63 14.72
C TYR A 68 -16.79 -24.43 13.76
N TYR A 69 -15.78 -24.20 12.92
CA TYR A 69 -15.78 -23.08 11.99
C TYR A 69 -16.84 -23.24 10.89
N GLU A 70 -17.19 -24.47 10.51
CA GLU A 70 -18.19 -24.77 9.47
C GLU A 70 -19.60 -24.46 9.97
N GLU A 71 -19.95 -24.96 11.15
CA GLU A 71 -21.22 -24.71 11.82
C GLU A 71 -21.40 -23.23 12.12
N PHE A 72 -20.34 -22.58 12.60
CA PHE A 72 -20.39 -21.14 12.81
C PHE A 72 -20.56 -20.37 11.50
N SER A 73 -19.88 -20.76 10.41
CA SER A 73 -20.05 -20.10 9.11
C SER A 73 -21.48 -20.22 8.57
N ALA A 74 -22.13 -21.36 8.78
CA ALA A 74 -23.52 -21.58 8.41
C ALA A 74 -24.48 -20.77 9.30
N TYR A 75 -24.26 -20.79 10.62
CA TYR A 75 -25.03 -20.03 11.59
C TYR A 75 -24.98 -18.52 11.34
N LEU A 76 -23.78 -18.02 11.01
CA LEU A 76 -23.54 -16.63 10.69
C LEU A 76 -24.30 -16.20 9.42
N LYS A 77 -24.30 -17.03 8.37
CA LYS A 77 -25.10 -16.79 7.14
C LYS A 77 -26.60 -16.84 7.39
N GLU A 78 -27.07 -17.69 8.30
CA GLU A 78 -28.49 -17.80 8.66
C GLU A 78 -28.98 -16.58 9.47
N LYS A 79 -28.18 -16.10 10.42
CA LYS A 79 -28.52 -14.98 11.30
C LYS A 79 -28.39 -13.61 10.62
N MET A 80 -27.46 -13.46 9.67
CA MET A 80 -27.16 -12.19 9.01
C MET A 80 -27.16 -12.26 7.47
N PRO A 81 -28.23 -12.78 6.82
CA PRO A 81 -28.26 -13.01 5.37
C PRO A 81 -28.25 -11.71 4.53
N GLU A 82 -28.65 -10.59 5.12
CA GLU A 82 -28.71 -9.27 4.46
C GLU A 82 -27.42 -8.46 4.56
N GLU A 83 -26.48 -8.87 5.42
CA GLU A 83 -25.22 -8.16 5.66
C GLU A 83 -24.01 -8.94 5.15
N ILE A 84 -24.07 -10.27 5.14
CA ILE A 84 -22.94 -11.14 4.81
C ILE A 84 -23.08 -11.65 3.39
N ASP A 85 -21.96 -11.63 2.65
CA ASP A 85 -21.89 -12.17 1.30
C ASP A 85 -21.22 -13.55 1.29
N VAL A 86 -19.92 -13.57 1.58
CA VAL A 86 -19.11 -14.80 1.54
C VAL A 86 -18.32 -14.97 2.85
N VAL A 87 -18.20 -16.22 3.29
CA VAL A 87 -17.38 -16.62 4.44
C VAL A 87 -16.46 -17.75 3.96
N THR A 88 -15.16 -17.63 4.21
CA THR A 88 -14.16 -18.62 3.81
C THR A 88 -13.19 -18.94 4.96
N PRO A 89 -12.85 -20.21 5.18
CA PRO A 89 -11.83 -20.59 6.14
C PRO A 89 -10.42 -20.48 5.56
N VAL A 90 -9.45 -20.24 6.44
CA VAL A 90 -8.02 -20.15 6.13
C VAL A 90 -7.22 -20.86 7.23
N ILE A 91 -6.19 -21.61 6.83
CA ILE A 91 -5.21 -22.19 7.77
C ILE A 91 -3.86 -21.51 7.56
N TYR A 92 -3.23 -21.09 8.65
CA TYR A 92 -1.86 -20.60 8.65
C TYR A 92 -0.93 -21.62 9.27
N SER A 93 0.16 -21.91 8.57
CA SER A 93 1.25 -22.74 9.06
C SER A 93 2.59 -22.23 8.53
N TYR A 94 3.68 -22.89 8.92
CA TYR A 94 5.03 -22.57 8.48
C TYR A 94 5.71 -23.81 7.95
N GLY A 95 6.55 -23.61 6.94
CA GLY A 95 7.29 -24.69 6.31
C GLY A 95 8.53 -24.19 5.60
N ILE A 96 9.18 -25.12 4.90
CA ILE A 96 10.35 -24.85 4.08
C ILE A 96 10.00 -25.25 2.66
N LEU A 97 10.14 -24.30 1.74
CA LEU A 97 9.98 -24.52 0.31
C LEU A 97 11.34 -24.82 -0.30
N ARG A 98 11.42 -25.88 -1.10
CA ARG A 98 12.61 -26.28 -1.83
C ARG A 98 12.26 -26.63 -3.27
N GLU A 99 13.06 -26.13 -4.20
CA GLU A 99 13.01 -26.57 -5.60
C GLU A 99 14.02 -27.74 -5.76
N PRO A 100 13.63 -28.90 -6.33
CA PRO A 100 14.47 -30.10 -6.33
C PRO A 100 15.78 -29.99 -7.14
N VAL A 101 15.78 -29.23 -8.23
CA VAL A 101 16.89 -29.19 -9.21
C VAL A 101 18.00 -28.22 -8.77
N SER A 102 17.65 -27.15 -8.06
CA SER A 102 18.56 -26.10 -7.61
C SER A 102 18.85 -26.17 -6.11
N SER A 103 19.77 -25.34 -5.65
CA SER A 103 20.05 -25.13 -4.22
C SER A 103 19.05 -24.19 -3.54
N PHE A 104 17.93 -23.89 -4.21
CA PHE A 104 16.95 -22.93 -3.72
C PHE A 104 16.14 -23.54 -2.57
N THR A 105 16.28 -22.93 -1.39
CA THR A 105 15.55 -23.33 -0.18
C THR A 105 15.24 -22.09 0.65
N LYS A 106 13.96 -21.88 0.97
CA LYS A 106 13.48 -20.69 1.68
C LYS A 106 12.45 -21.07 2.74
N PRO A 107 12.46 -20.44 3.93
CA PRO A 107 11.35 -20.55 4.87
C PRO A 107 10.13 -19.83 4.29
N VAL A 108 8.96 -20.44 4.40
CA VAL A 108 7.70 -19.89 3.88
C VAL A 108 6.59 -19.99 4.92
N ARG A 109 5.64 -19.06 4.84
CA ARG A 109 4.36 -19.10 5.53
C ARG A 109 3.34 -19.71 4.60
N ILE A 110 2.74 -20.81 5.03
CA ILE A 110 1.75 -21.56 4.30
C ILE A 110 0.38 -20.97 4.62
N VAL A 111 -0.37 -20.62 3.58
CA VAL A 111 -1.73 -20.12 3.67
C VAL A 111 -2.62 -21.10 2.91
N ALA A 112 -3.29 -22.01 3.64
CA ALA A 112 -4.20 -22.94 3.01
C ALA A 112 -5.56 -22.25 2.80
N ILE A 113 -6.02 -22.22 1.55
CA ILE A 113 -7.20 -21.46 1.13
C ILE A 113 -8.12 -22.31 0.27
N ASP A 114 -9.42 -22.05 0.37
CA ASP A 114 -10.36 -22.45 -0.67
C ASP A 114 -10.33 -21.39 -1.77
N PHE A 115 -9.76 -21.71 -2.93
CA PHE A 115 -9.35 -20.72 -3.93
C PHE A 115 -10.48 -19.80 -4.37
N ASP A 116 -11.63 -20.37 -4.75
CA ASP A 116 -12.76 -19.60 -5.28
C ASP A 116 -13.42 -18.75 -4.20
N SER A 117 -13.67 -19.33 -3.02
CA SER A 117 -14.24 -18.60 -1.88
C SER A 117 -13.30 -17.50 -1.37
N TYR A 118 -11.98 -17.75 -1.35
CA TYR A 118 -10.97 -16.77 -0.96
C TYR A 118 -10.93 -15.59 -1.93
N CYS A 119 -10.90 -15.86 -3.24
CA CYS A 119 -10.95 -14.82 -4.27
C CYS A 119 -12.30 -14.08 -4.34
N ALA A 120 -13.38 -14.63 -3.78
CA ALA A 120 -14.65 -13.94 -3.67
C ALA A 120 -14.71 -12.99 -2.46
N VAL A 121 -13.96 -13.29 -1.39
CA VAL A 121 -13.91 -12.47 -0.17
C VAL A 121 -12.95 -11.28 -0.29
N ASN A 122 -11.96 -11.36 -1.18
CA ASN A 122 -10.90 -10.37 -1.34
C ASN A 122 -10.49 -10.22 -2.81
N ASN A 123 -9.54 -9.32 -3.10
CA ASN A 123 -9.06 -9.08 -4.47
C ASN A 123 -7.83 -9.93 -4.83
N PHE A 124 -7.65 -11.10 -4.21
CA PHE A 124 -6.44 -11.91 -4.39
C PHE A 124 -6.25 -12.36 -5.84
N ARG A 125 -7.32 -12.66 -6.58
CA ARG A 125 -7.21 -13.07 -7.99
C ARG A 125 -6.51 -12.03 -8.87
N GLU A 126 -6.70 -10.74 -8.60
CA GLU A 126 -6.03 -9.64 -9.34
C GLU A 126 -4.50 -9.62 -9.16
N SER A 127 -4.03 -10.23 -8.07
CA SER A 127 -2.61 -10.33 -7.72
C SER A 127 -1.88 -11.46 -8.45
N LEU A 128 -2.60 -12.40 -9.06
CA LEU A 128 -2.03 -13.57 -9.72
C LEU A 128 -1.46 -13.22 -11.09
N TYR A 129 -0.23 -13.64 -11.34
CA TYR A 129 0.47 -13.32 -12.58
C TYR A 129 -0.08 -14.12 -13.76
N TYR A 130 -0.13 -15.45 -13.68
CA TYR A 130 -0.57 -16.29 -14.78
C TYR A 130 -2.08 -16.20 -15.00
N ASP A 131 -2.92 -16.15 -13.95
CA ASP A 131 -4.37 -15.99 -14.11
C ASP A 131 -4.74 -14.70 -14.85
N ARG A 132 -3.94 -13.63 -14.71
CA ARG A 132 -4.14 -12.37 -15.45
C ARG A 132 -4.04 -12.55 -16.97
N TYR A 133 -3.09 -13.36 -17.44
CA TYR A 133 -2.80 -13.54 -18.87
C TYR A 133 -3.40 -14.82 -19.46
N TYR A 134 -3.73 -15.78 -18.61
CA TYR A 134 -4.31 -17.08 -18.90
C TYR A 134 -5.49 -17.32 -17.93
N PRO A 135 -6.59 -16.58 -18.06
CA PRO A 135 -7.72 -16.65 -17.12
C PRO A 135 -8.29 -18.06 -16.99
N ASP A 136 -8.70 -18.43 -15.78
CA ASP A 136 -9.35 -19.71 -15.43
C ASP A 136 -8.49 -20.95 -15.70
N THR A 137 -7.17 -20.76 -15.69
CA THR A 137 -6.19 -21.86 -15.82
C THR A 137 -5.51 -22.19 -14.49
N THR A 138 -5.63 -21.31 -13.49
CA THR A 138 -5.05 -21.50 -12.15
C THR A 138 -6.00 -22.31 -11.27
N SER A 139 -5.51 -23.44 -10.73
CA SER A 139 -6.25 -24.31 -9.82
C SER A 139 -5.31 -25.02 -8.85
N LEU A 140 -5.64 -24.97 -7.55
CA LEU A 140 -4.86 -25.62 -6.48
C LEU A 140 -5.03 -27.15 -6.43
N GLY A 141 -5.93 -27.71 -7.26
CA GLY A 141 -6.14 -29.15 -7.38
C GLY A 141 -4.99 -29.89 -8.06
N LEU A 142 -5.25 -31.12 -8.50
CA LEU A 142 -4.26 -31.93 -9.22
C LEU A 142 -4.02 -31.37 -10.62
N VAL A 143 -2.78 -30.96 -10.89
CA VAL A 143 -2.34 -30.36 -12.14
C VAL A 143 -1.10 -31.07 -12.68
N GLN A 144 -0.97 -31.08 -14.00
CA GLN A 144 0.22 -31.55 -14.71
C GLN A 144 1.02 -30.35 -15.24
N GLN A 145 2.30 -30.56 -15.56
CA GLN A 145 3.16 -29.51 -16.08
C GLN A 145 2.77 -29.16 -17.52
N PRO A 146 2.37 -27.91 -17.82
CA PRO A 146 2.15 -27.50 -19.20
C PRO A 146 3.50 -27.40 -19.91
N VAL A 147 3.58 -28.00 -21.09
CA VAL A 147 4.78 -28.00 -21.91
C VAL A 147 4.50 -27.35 -23.24
N ALA A 148 5.32 -26.36 -23.59
CA ALA A 148 5.27 -25.67 -24.86
C ALA A 148 5.86 -26.56 -25.96
N GLY A 149 5.14 -26.68 -27.06
CA GLY A 149 5.58 -27.39 -28.26
C GLY A 149 5.96 -26.43 -29.37
N ILE A 150 6.40 -26.97 -30.51
CA ILE A 150 6.79 -26.18 -31.68
C ILE A 150 5.82 -26.48 -32.83
N ASP A 151 5.24 -25.43 -33.41
CA ASP A 151 4.40 -25.57 -34.59
C ASP A 151 5.23 -25.86 -35.87
N MET A 152 4.57 -26.23 -36.97
CA MET A 152 5.27 -26.49 -38.25
C MET A 152 5.98 -25.25 -38.83
N LYS A 153 5.75 -24.05 -38.29
CA LYS A 153 6.36 -22.78 -38.69
C LYS A 153 7.52 -22.38 -37.76
N GLY A 154 7.82 -23.17 -36.73
CA GLY A 154 8.87 -22.90 -35.75
C GLY A 154 8.47 -21.98 -34.60
N ASN A 155 7.18 -21.65 -34.46
CA ASN A 155 6.68 -20.85 -33.34
C ASN A 155 6.44 -21.74 -32.13
N SER A 156 6.78 -21.23 -30.93
CA SER A 156 6.41 -21.88 -29.67
C SER A 156 4.90 -21.74 -29.47
N ILE A 157 4.23 -22.84 -29.12
CA ILE A 157 2.78 -22.91 -28.91
C ILE A 157 2.49 -23.59 -27.58
N LEU A 158 1.49 -23.10 -26.86
CA LEU A 158 1.04 -23.69 -25.60
C LEU A 158 -0.06 -24.75 -25.84
N PRO A 159 -0.35 -25.59 -24.82
CA PRO A 159 -1.53 -26.45 -24.83
C PRO A 159 -2.83 -25.69 -25.11
N GLU A 160 -3.79 -26.35 -25.76
CA GLU A 160 -5.02 -25.72 -26.28
C GLU A 160 -5.79 -24.91 -25.23
N ARG A 161 -5.86 -25.38 -23.98
CA ARG A 161 -6.50 -24.66 -22.87
C ARG A 161 -5.83 -23.31 -22.58
N LEU A 162 -4.49 -23.27 -22.57
CA LEU A 162 -3.74 -22.04 -22.32
C LEU A 162 -3.83 -21.08 -23.51
N GLU A 163 -3.77 -21.60 -24.74
CA GLU A 163 -3.97 -20.80 -25.96
C GLU A 163 -5.38 -20.22 -26.07
N ALA A 164 -6.40 -20.97 -25.64
CA ALA A 164 -7.77 -20.47 -25.59
C ALA A 164 -7.90 -19.33 -24.55
N ALA A 165 -7.36 -19.54 -23.34
CA ALA A 165 -7.37 -18.53 -22.28
C ALA A 165 -6.61 -17.26 -22.69
N HIS A 166 -5.44 -17.40 -23.33
CA HIS A 166 -4.68 -16.24 -23.79
C HIS A 166 -5.42 -15.45 -24.87
N ARG A 167 -6.10 -16.15 -25.80
CA ARG A 167 -6.96 -15.48 -26.80
C ARG A 167 -8.13 -14.74 -26.16
N GLU A 168 -8.67 -15.23 -25.05
CA GLU A 168 -9.70 -14.53 -24.29
C GLU A 168 -9.15 -13.27 -23.61
N TYR A 169 -7.99 -13.38 -22.97
CA TYR A 169 -7.27 -12.22 -22.42
C TYR A 169 -7.06 -11.13 -23.47
N LEU A 170 -6.56 -11.48 -24.66
CA LEU A 170 -6.33 -10.50 -25.73
C LEU A 170 -7.59 -9.80 -26.22
N LYS A 171 -8.76 -10.44 -26.15
CA LYS A 171 -10.06 -9.83 -26.51
C LYS A 171 -10.55 -8.86 -25.45
N ASN A 172 -10.29 -9.15 -24.18
CA ASN A 172 -10.81 -8.42 -23.03
C ASN A 172 -9.79 -7.41 -22.44
N ARG A 173 -8.55 -7.37 -22.95
CA ARG A 173 -7.50 -6.49 -22.40
C ARG A 173 -7.84 -5.02 -22.60
N ASP A 174 -7.61 -4.25 -21.55
CA ASP A 174 -7.62 -2.79 -21.57
C ASP A 174 -6.16 -2.32 -21.80
N GLU A 175 -5.85 -1.76 -22.97
CA GLU A 175 -4.48 -1.40 -23.34
C GLU A 175 -3.86 -0.37 -22.38
N ASP A 176 -4.68 0.50 -21.78
CA ASP A 176 -4.22 1.52 -20.84
C ASP A 176 -3.80 0.94 -19.47
N LYS A 177 -4.18 -0.31 -19.17
CA LYS A 177 -3.90 -1.00 -17.89
C LYS A 177 -2.86 -2.11 -18.00
N VAL A 178 -2.28 -2.33 -19.17
CA VAL A 178 -1.26 -3.37 -19.37
C VAL A 178 0.02 -2.97 -18.65
N ASP A 179 0.49 -3.82 -17.74
CA ASP A 179 1.83 -3.66 -17.15
C ASP A 179 2.88 -4.15 -18.16
N HIS A 180 3.40 -3.23 -18.97
CA HIS A 180 4.44 -3.55 -19.96
C HIS A 180 5.75 -4.06 -19.34
N THR A 181 5.94 -3.96 -18.01
CA THR A 181 7.12 -4.56 -17.35
C THR A 181 7.01 -6.07 -17.20
N ASP A 182 5.78 -6.61 -17.29
CA ASP A 182 5.49 -8.03 -17.15
C ASP A 182 5.50 -8.79 -18.49
N ILE A 183 5.59 -8.08 -19.63
CA ILE A 183 5.59 -8.63 -20.98
C ILE A 183 6.98 -8.46 -21.62
N ALA A 184 7.67 -9.57 -21.84
CA ALA A 184 8.94 -9.61 -22.55
C ALA A 184 8.74 -9.80 -24.07
N GLU A 185 9.83 -9.73 -24.84
CA GLU A 185 9.79 -10.21 -26.22
C GLU A 185 9.50 -11.72 -26.22
N PRO A 186 8.56 -12.21 -27.05
CA PRO A 186 8.28 -13.63 -27.13
C PRO A 186 9.54 -14.41 -27.49
N ASP A 187 9.84 -15.42 -26.69
CA ASP A 187 10.95 -16.32 -26.92
C ASP A 187 10.46 -17.77 -26.84
N TYR A 188 11.37 -18.73 -27.01
CA TYR A 188 11.01 -20.13 -26.99
C TYR A 188 10.38 -20.55 -25.64
N ARG A 189 10.90 -20.05 -24.51
CA ARG A 189 10.42 -20.33 -23.14
C ARG A 189 9.15 -19.56 -22.79
N SER A 190 8.90 -18.48 -23.49
CA SER A 190 7.80 -17.54 -23.28
C SER A 190 7.06 -17.30 -24.60
N PRO A 191 6.19 -18.22 -25.03
CA PRO A 191 5.57 -18.20 -26.37
C PRO A 191 4.85 -16.89 -26.74
N HIS A 192 4.30 -16.21 -25.73
CA HIS A 192 3.60 -14.93 -25.86
C HIS A 192 4.32 -13.77 -25.18
N GLY A 193 5.59 -13.96 -24.78
CA GLY A 193 6.34 -13.00 -23.96
C GLY A 193 5.84 -12.91 -22.51
N VAL A 194 4.99 -13.85 -22.09
CA VAL A 194 4.38 -13.90 -20.76
C VAL A 194 4.66 -15.25 -20.10
N GLY A 195 5.37 -15.20 -18.96
CA GLY A 195 5.68 -16.37 -18.13
C GLY A 195 6.72 -17.32 -18.74
N GLY A 196 7.15 -18.30 -17.95
CA GLY A 196 8.09 -19.34 -18.36
C GLY A 196 7.41 -20.70 -18.45
N PHE A 197 7.64 -21.43 -19.54
CA PHE A 197 7.10 -22.77 -19.77
C PHE A 197 8.20 -23.75 -20.17
N GLU A 198 8.05 -24.99 -19.68
CA GLU A 198 8.92 -26.11 -20.06
C GLU A 198 8.82 -26.36 -21.56
N GLN A 199 9.92 -26.81 -22.17
CA GLN A 199 10.02 -26.98 -23.61
C GLN A 199 10.01 -28.44 -24.03
N HIS A 200 9.27 -28.74 -25.09
CA HIS A 200 9.36 -30.01 -25.79
C HIS A 200 9.53 -29.80 -27.29
N PHE A 201 10.41 -30.60 -27.92
CA PHE A 201 10.62 -30.56 -29.38
C PHE A 201 9.43 -31.11 -30.20
N GLY A 202 8.38 -31.58 -29.53
CA GLY A 202 7.17 -32.16 -30.13
C GLY A 202 5.94 -31.25 -30.04
N LEU A 203 4.76 -31.88 -30.03
CA LEU A 203 3.48 -31.18 -29.87
C LEU A 203 3.32 -30.67 -28.43
N PRO A 204 2.61 -29.55 -28.21
CA PRO A 204 2.32 -29.05 -26.87
C PRO A 204 1.44 -30.05 -26.11
N GLY A 205 1.62 -30.11 -24.80
CA GLY A 205 0.91 -31.06 -23.97
C GLY A 205 1.08 -30.84 -22.48
N TYR A 206 0.74 -31.87 -21.72
CA TYR A 206 0.90 -31.91 -20.28
C TYR A 206 1.78 -33.09 -19.91
N GLU A 207 2.83 -32.84 -19.13
CA GLU A 207 3.80 -33.86 -18.72
C GLU A 207 3.82 -34.04 -17.19
N GLY A 208 4.37 -35.18 -16.78
CA GLY A 208 4.57 -35.55 -15.39
C GLY A 208 3.30 -36.03 -14.67
N ASN A 209 3.51 -36.52 -13.45
CA ASN A 209 2.42 -36.98 -12.60
C ASN A 209 1.55 -35.78 -12.17
N PRO A 210 0.21 -35.95 -12.10
CA PRO A 210 -0.66 -34.96 -11.49
C PRO A 210 -0.29 -34.77 -10.02
N LEU A 211 0.07 -33.53 -9.65
CA LEU A 211 0.40 -33.14 -8.28
C LEU A 211 -0.45 -31.94 -7.88
N PRO A 212 -0.69 -31.71 -6.57
CA PRO A 212 -1.39 -30.53 -6.09
C PRO A 212 -0.72 -29.22 -6.53
N GLY A 213 -1.51 -28.20 -6.85
CA GLY A 213 -1.02 -26.88 -7.21
C GLY A 213 -0.59 -26.05 -6.00
N ILE A 214 0.45 -25.25 -6.16
CA ILE A 214 0.90 -24.23 -5.20
C ILE A 214 1.04 -22.88 -5.90
N ILE A 215 0.55 -21.82 -5.26
CA ILE A 215 0.77 -20.44 -5.70
C ILE A 215 1.87 -19.86 -4.83
N ILE A 216 2.91 -19.31 -5.44
CA ILE A 216 4.10 -18.85 -4.71
C ILE A 216 4.14 -17.32 -4.72
N GLY A 217 4.42 -16.69 -3.57
CA GLY A 217 4.69 -15.25 -3.54
C GLY A 217 5.87 -14.91 -4.45
N THR A 218 5.72 -13.89 -5.29
CA THR A 218 6.69 -13.59 -6.37
C THR A 218 8.10 -13.39 -5.82
N ASP A 219 8.26 -12.71 -4.68
CA ASP A 219 9.54 -12.43 -4.03
C ASP A 219 10.11 -13.61 -3.21
N VAL A 220 9.39 -14.74 -3.10
CA VAL A 220 9.95 -15.98 -2.52
C VAL A 220 11.04 -16.52 -3.44
N VAL A 221 10.71 -16.67 -4.73
CA VAL A 221 11.54 -17.31 -5.76
C VAL A 221 12.27 -16.29 -6.62
N PHE A 222 11.56 -15.28 -7.09
CA PHE A 222 12.11 -14.33 -8.03
C PHE A 222 12.72 -13.15 -7.29
N SER A 223 13.90 -12.73 -7.72
CA SER A 223 14.46 -11.46 -7.29
C SER A 223 14.06 -10.35 -8.25
N ARG A 224 13.87 -9.18 -7.67
CA ARG A 224 13.58 -7.95 -8.39
C ARG A 224 14.86 -7.25 -8.80
N ASP A 225 14.90 -6.70 -10.01
CA ASP A 225 15.98 -5.82 -10.43
C ASP A 225 15.77 -4.35 -9.99
N ARG A 226 16.78 -3.49 -10.18
CA ARG A 226 16.70 -2.05 -9.86
C ARG A 226 15.62 -1.29 -10.62
N LYS A 227 15.16 -1.81 -11.76
CA LYS A 227 14.09 -1.23 -12.58
C LYS A 227 12.71 -1.72 -12.14
N GLY A 228 12.65 -2.67 -11.22
CA GLY A 228 11.44 -3.24 -10.69
C GLY A 228 10.91 -4.45 -11.47
N VAL A 229 11.69 -5.01 -12.40
CA VAL A 229 11.35 -6.17 -13.24
C VAL A 229 11.79 -7.45 -12.53
N TYR A 230 10.95 -8.49 -12.57
CA TYR A 230 11.28 -9.81 -12.02
C TYR A 230 11.98 -10.68 -13.06
N ASN A 231 13.07 -11.32 -12.66
CA ASN A 231 13.72 -12.33 -13.50
C ASN A 231 13.01 -13.69 -13.33
N ARG A 232 12.06 -13.99 -14.23
CA ARG A 232 11.22 -15.20 -14.19
C ARG A 232 11.86 -16.44 -14.82
N ASN A 233 13.11 -16.39 -15.24
CA ASN A 233 13.79 -17.51 -15.92
C ASN A 233 14.18 -18.69 -15.00
N ILE A 234 13.89 -18.57 -13.70
CA ILE A 234 14.34 -19.50 -12.65
C ILE A 234 13.34 -20.65 -12.43
N LEU A 235 12.04 -20.38 -12.56
CA LEU A 235 10.99 -21.34 -12.25
C LEU A 235 9.86 -21.25 -13.28
N ASP A 236 9.71 -22.31 -14.08
CA ASP A 236 8.66 -22.40 -15.08
C ASP A 236 7.31 -22.78 -14.45
N ARG A 237 6.21 -22.43 -15.13
CA ARG A 237 4.87 -22.85 -14.73
C ARG A 237 4.77 -24.37 -14.77
N GLY A 238 4.29 -24.95 -13.69
CA GLY A 238 4.17 -26.38 -13.48
C GLY A 238 5.48 -27.07 -13.09
N ALA A 239 6.54 -26.33 -12.79
CA ALA A 239 7.74 -26.93 -12.19
C ALA A 239 7.42 -27.56 -10.82
N GLU A 240 8.11 -28.65 -10.49
CA GLU A 240 7.93 -29.36 -9.22
C GLU A 240 8.60 -28.61 -8.07
N ILE A 241 7.88 -28.47 -6.96
CA ILE A 241 8.32 -27.82 -5.73
C ILE A 241 8.01 -28.75 -4.57
N VAL A 242 8.94 -28.88 -3.64
CA VAL A 242 8.75 -29.64 -2.40
C VAL A 242 8.51 -28.69 -1.25
N LEU A 243 7.32 -28.74 -0.67
CA LEU A 243 6.96 -28.01 0.53
C LEU A 243 7.06 -28.96 1.74
N THR A 244 8.06 -28.73 2.58
CA THR A 244 8.20 -29.45 3.84
C THR A 244 7.41 -28.73 4.92
N ILE A 245 6.35 -29.37 5.42
CA ILE A 245 5.50 -28.83 6.48
C ILE A 245 5.92 -29.35 7.84
N LEU A 246 5.65 -28.53 8.86
CA LEU A 246 5.85 -28.86 10.26
C LEU A 246 4.48 -28.93 10.95
N PRO A 247 3.84 -30.11 11.02
CA PRO A 247 2.54 -30.22 11.65
C PRO A 247 2.66 -30.00 13.16
N LEU A 248 1.58 -29.48 13.75
CA LEU A 248 1.46 -29.34 15.20
C LEU A 248 0.66 -30.51 15.76
N THR A 249 1.08 -31.03 16.91
CA THR A 249 0.31 -32.02 17.65
C THR A 249 -0.97 -31.39 18.22
N SER A 250 -1.90 -32.23 18.70
CA SER A 250 -3.09 -31.79 19.44
C SER A 250 -2.79 -30.99 20.71
N ARG A 251 -1.54 -30.94 21.17
CA ARG A 251 -1.10 -30.12 22.31
C ARG A 251 -0.34 -28.86 21.89
N GLY A 252 -0.18 -28.63 20.59
CA GLY A 252 0.56 -27.48 20.04
C GLY A 252 2.08 -27.65 20.01
N THR A 253 2.60 -28.86 20.23
CA THR A 253 4.04 -29.13 20.03
C THR A 253 4.32 -29.42 18.57
N ILE A 254 5.54 -29.17 18.09
CA ILE A 254 5.94 -29.57 16.74
C ILE A 254 5.98 -31.10 16.68
N ALA A 255 5.40 -31.69 15.63
CA ALA A 255 5.45 -33.12 15.39
C ALA A 255 6.89 -33.60 15.12
N GLU A 256 7.19 -34.86 15.46
CA GLU A 256 8.56 -35.39 15.37
C GLU A 256 9.07 -35.52 13.93
N ASN A 257 8.18 -35.69 12.93
CA ASN A 257 8.56 -35.91 11.54
C ASN A 257 7.97 -34.82 10.63
N PRO A 258 8.83 -34.01 9.96
CA PRO A 258 8.39 -33.13 8.88
C PRO A 258 7.81 -33.93 7.72
N ILE A 259 6.79 -33.40 7.06
CA ILE A 259 6.14 -34.06 5.92
C ILE A 259 6.54 -33.31 4.63
N PRO A 260 7.33 -33.92 3.72
CA PRO A 260 7.61 -33.32 2.42
C PRO A 260 6.43 -33.59 1.47
N VAL A 261 5.84 -32.53 0.91
CA VAL A 261 4.75 -32.60 -0.07
C VAL A 261 5.25 -32.09 -1.41
N ALA A 262 5.23 -32.93 -2.44
CA ALA A 262 5.54 -32.53 -3.80
C ALA A 262 4.33 -31.85 -4.45
N MET A 263 4.55 -30.67 -5.02
CA MET A 263 3.53 -29.78 -5.57
C MET A 263 4.02 -29.18 -6.89
N ARG A 264 3.11 -28.58 -7.66
CA ARG A 264 3.42 -27.90 -8.94
C ARG A 264 3.20 -26.41 -8.80
N ASN A 265 4.17 -25.58 -9.18
CA ASN A 265 3.96 -24.13 -9.20
C ASN A 265 2.94 -23.76 -10.27
N ILE A 266 1.72 -23.35 -9.89
CA ILE A 266 0.67 -23.03 -10.86
C ILE A 266 0.61 -21.55 -11.21
N ASP A 267 0.99 -20.70 -10.27
CA ASP A 267 0.86 -19.25 -10.37
C ASP A 267 1.76 -18.55 -9.36
N ASP A 268 2.04 -17.28 -9.64
CA ASP A 268 2.82 -16.42 -8.77
C ASP A 268 1.94 -15.27 -8.27
N SER A 269 1.91 -15.08 -6.94
CA SER A 269 1.15 -14.02 -6.29
C SER A 269 2.01 -12.76 -6.18
N ARG A 270 1.51 -11.63 -6.70
CA ARG A 270 2.09 -10.28 -6.54
C ARG A 270 1.05 -9.36 -5.89
N THR A 271 0.95 -9.44 -4.58
CA THR A 271 0.02 -8.65 -3.77
C THR A 271 0.40 -7.18 -3.68
N LYS A 272 1.63 -6.82 -4.10
CA LYS A 272 2.25 -5.49 -3.93
C LYS A 272 2.47 -5.15 -2.45
N VAL A 273 2.45 -6.17 -1.60
CA VAL A 273 2.86 -6.10 -0.20
C VAL A 273 4.07 -7.00 -0.05
N TYR A 274 5.27 -6.43 -0.17
CA TYR A 274 6.53 -7.17 -0.16
C TYR A 274 6.67 -8.13 1.02
N GLU A 275 6.21 -7.75 2.22
CA GLU A 275 6.22 -8.61 3.41
C GLU A 275 5.39 -9.89 3.25
N ILE A 276 4.33 -9.85 2.42
CA ILE A 276 3.50 -11.01 2.08
C ILE A 276 4.16 -11.77 0.92
N ASP A 277 4.52 -11.07 -0.15
CA ASP A 277 5.06 -11.68 -1.37
C ASP A 277 6.41 -12.38 -1.16
N LYS A 278 7.19 -11.99 -0.13
CA LYS A 278 8.51 -12.60 0.17
C LYS A 278 8.44 -13.90 0.98
N ILE A 279 7.29 -14.24 1.56
CA ILE A 279 7.17 -15.37 2.50
C ILE A 279 5.94 -16.25 2.27
N CYS A 280 4.86 -15.73 1.69
CA CYS A 280 3.63 -16.50 1.55
C CYS A 280 3.67 -17.50 0.40
N VAL A 281 3.08 -18.67 0.66
CA VAL A 281 2.68 -19.63 -0.36
C VAL A 281 1.24 -20.04 -0.10
N TYR A 282 0.44 -20.20 -1.15
CA TYR A 282 -0.96 -20.56 -1.07
C TYR A 282 -1.20 -21.96 -1.61
N VAL A 283 -1.96 -22.74 -0.86
CA VAL A 283 -2.17 -24.17 -1.07
C VAL A 283 -3.62 -24.54 -0.84
N ASP A 284 -4.05 -25.72 -1.31
CA ASP A 284 -5.42 -26.18 -1.12
C ASP A 284 -5.77 -26.37 0.37
N PHE A 285 -6.89 -25.78 0.79
CA PHE A 285 -7.38 -25.85 2.18
C PHE A 285 -7.61 -27.27 2.66
N LYS A 286 -8.36 -28.08 1.91
CA LYS A 286 -8.79 -29.42 2.36
C LYS A 286 -7.60 -30.35 2.51
N LEU A 287 -6.69 -30.31 1.54
CA LEU A 287 -5.46 -31.10 1.55
C LEU A 287 -4.57 -30.75 2.75
N PHE A 288 -4.36 -29.46 3.02
CA PHE A 288 -3.48 -29.04 4.10
C PHE A 288 -4.14 -29.13 5.48
N GLN A 289 -5.46 -29.10 5.57
CA GLN A 289 -6.17 -29.40 6.79
C GLN A 289 -5.88 -30.83 7.27
N GLU A 290 -5.83 -31.81 6.35
CA GLU A 290 -5.43 -33.19 6.66
C GLU A 290 -3.95 -33.27 7.03
N TYR A 291 -3.06 -32.73 6.20
CA TYR A 291 -1.61 -32.81 6.43
C TYR A 291 -1.15 -32.13 7.73
N LEU A 292 -1.82 -31.07 8.16
CA LEU A 292 -1.51 -30.35 9.39
C LEU A 292 -2.17 -30.95 10.64
N SER A 293 -2.84 -32.10 10.52
CA SER A 293 -3.61 -32.72 11.62
C SER A 293 -4.68 -31.77 12.18
N MET A 294 -5.27 -30.96 11.30
CA MET A 294 -6.36 -30.02 11.62
C MET A 294 -7.72 -30.53 11.14
N GLY A 295 -7.79 -31.64 10.41
CA GLY A 295 -9.04 -32.31 10.06
C GLY A 295 -9.64 -33.11 11.22
N PRO A 296 -10.71 -33.88 10.95
CA PRO A 296 -11.32 -34.71 11.96
C PRO A 296 -10.40 -35.84 12.40
N LEU A 297 -10.07 -35.91 13.70
CA LEU A 297 -9.20 -36.93 14.27
C LEU A 297 -9.99 -37.81 15.24
N GLU A 298 -9.79 -39.12 15.13
CA GLU A 298 -10.38 -40.08 16.08
C GLU A 298 -9.69 -39.95 17.45
N ARG A 299 -10.50 -39.76 18.50
CA ARG A 299 -10.06 -39.73 19.89
C ARG A 299 -9.96 -41.14 20.47
N VAL A 300 -9.30 -41.25 21.62
CA VAL A 300 -9.15 -42.50 22.37
C VAL A 300 -10.50 -43.09 22.81
N ASP A 301 -11.54 -42.27 22.93
CA ASP A 301 -12.91 -42.67 23.28
C ASP A 301 -13.78 -43.04 22.06
N GLY A 302 -13.21 -43.01 20.84
CA GLY A 302 -13.92 -43.28 19.58
C GLY A 302 -14.76 -42.11 19.06
N SER A 303 -14.76 -40.95 19.72
CA SER A 303 -15.35 -39.71 19.17
C SER A 303 -14.39 -39.03 18.20
N PHE A 304 -14.88 -38.22 17.27
CA PHE A 304 -14.03 -37.43 16.38
C PHE A 304 -13.85 -36.00 16.92
N THR A 305 -12.66 -35.43 16.77
CA THR A 305 -12.46 -33.98 16.92
C THR A 305 -13.06 -33.29 15.71
N GLU A 306 -13.67 -32.13 15.91
CA GLU A 306 -14.13 -31.33 14.78
C GLU A 306 -12.96 -30.74 13.98
N PRO A 307 -13.15 -30.49 12.67
CA PRO A 307 -12.14 -29.86 11.85
C PRO A 307 -11.87 -28.43 12.33
N ARG A 308 -10.62 -28.00 12.18
CA ARG A 308 -10.12 -26.71 12.67
C ARG A 308 -9.68 -25.81 11.51
N ALA A 309 -9.85 -24.52 11.72
CA ALA A 309 -9.30 -23.46 10.87
C ALA A 309 -8.58 -22.42 11.73
N SER A 310 -7.54 -21.77 11.19
CA SER A 310 -6.83 -20.72 11.91
C SER A 310 -7.61 -19.41 11.94
N GLN A 311 -8.33 -19.13 10.85
CA GLN A 311 -9.04 -17.88 10.62
C GLN A 311 -10.25 -18.11 9.73
N LEU A 312 -11.31 -17.33 9.94
CA LEU A 312 -12.42 -17.13 9.01
C LEU A 312 -12.35 -15.70 8.47
N LEU A 313 -12.43 -15.56 7.17
CA LEU A 313 -12.57 -14.28 6.50
C LEU A 313 -14.02 -14.09 6.06
N VAL A 314 -14.57 -12.93 6.39
CA VAL A 314 -15.96 -12.57 6.10
C VAL A 314 -15.97 -11.33 5.22
N SER A 315 -16.66 -11.42 4.09
CA SER A 315 -16.97 -10.28 3.23
C SER A 315 -18.41 -9.83 3.45
N LEU A 316 -18.60 -8.51 3.50
CA LEU A 316 -19.90 -7.87 3.66
C LEU A 316 -20.47 -7.49 2.29
N LYS A 317 -21.80 -7.49 2.17
CA LYS A 317 -22.46 -6.99 0.96
C LYS A 317 -22.16 -5.51 0.71
N ASP A 318 -22.19 -5.11 -0.55
CA ASP A 318 -21.86 -3.75 -0.99
C ASP A 318 -22.57 -2.65 -0.18
N GLY A 319 -21.77 -1.68 0.28
CA GLY A 319 -22.24 -0.49 0.99
C GLY A 319 -22.53 -0.68 2.50
N LYS A 320 -22.23 -1.86 3.07
CA LYS A 320 -22.31 -2.08 4.53
C LYS A 320 -21.04 -1.59 5.23
N ASP A 321 -21.22 -1.06 6.45
CA ASP A 321 -20.14 -0.52 7.27
C ASP A 321 -19.62 -1.59 8.24
N TYR A 322 -18.35 -1.97 8.07
CA TYR A 322 -17.67 -2.99 8.86
C TYR A 322 -17.60 -2.63 10.34
N ASN A 323 -17.51 -1.35 10.70
CA ASN A 323 -17.47 -0.92 12.10
C ASN A 323 -18.80 -1.17 12.83
N LYS A 324 -19.91 -1.24 12.09
CA LYS A 324 -21.24 -1.55 12.65
C LYS A 324 -21.55 -3.03 12.60
N ALA A 325 -20.98 -3.76 11.64
CA ALA A 325 -21.16 -5.20 11.51
C ALA A 325 -20.34 -5.98 12.56
N MET A 326 -19.11 -5.53 12.86
CA MET A 326 -18.22 -6.17 13.85
C MET A 326 -18.90 -6.48 15.21
N PRO A 327 -19.52 -5.52 15.92
CA PRO A 327 -20.14 -5.80 17.23
C PRO A 327 -21.33 -6.77 17.12
N LYS A 328 -22.04 -6.79 15.98
CA LYS A 328 -23.12 -7.76 15.76
C LYS A 328 -22.57 -9.17 15.55
N ILE A 329 -21.48 -9.31 14.79
CA ILE A 329 -20.83 -10.61 14.59
C ILE A 329 -20.27 -11.13 15.92
N GLU A 330 -19.74 -10.24 16.77
CA GLU A 330 -19.31 -10.61 18.12
C GLU A 330 -20.48 -11.08 19.00
N GLU A 331 -21.65 -10.43 18.92
CA GLU A 331 -22.87 -10.89 19.59
C GLU A 331 -23.32 -12.27 19.09
N VAL A 332 -23.31 -12.49 17.77
CA VAL A 332 -23.66 -13.78 17.14
C VAL A 332 -22.64 -14.87 17.51
N TRP A 333 -21.36 -14.54 17.61
CA TRP A 333 -20.32 -15.46 18.08
C TRP A 333 -20.57 -15.88 19.53
N ASN A 334 -20.89 -14.92 20.42
CA ASN A 334 -21.21 -15.21 21.82
C ASN A 334 -22.50 -16.04 21.96
N GLU A 335 -23.53 -15.78 21.14
CA GLU A 335 -24.73 -16.60 21.08
C GLU A 335 -24.39 -18.05 20.67
N PHE A 336 -23.56 -18.20 19.63
CA PHE A 336 -23.10 -19.50 19.15
C PHE A 336 -22.30 -20.27 20.23
N LEU A 337 -21.39 -19.61 20.94
CA LEU A 337 -20.69 -20.21 22.09
C LEU A 337 -21.66 -20.69 23.17
N GLY A 338 -22.75 -19.97 23.40
CA GLY A 338 -23.82 -20.38 24.31
C GLY A 338 -24.52 -21.68 23.88
N THR A 339 -24.67 -21.92 22.56
CA THR A 339 -25.26 -23.17 22.05
C THR A 339 -24.34 -24.38 22.21
N LEU A 340 -23.02 -24.17 22.22
CA LEU A 340 -22.01 -25.21 22.40
C LEU A 340 -21.73 -25.53 23.88
N ALA A 341 -22.21 -24.70 24.80
CA ALA A 341 -21.95 -24.82 26.23
C ALA A 341 -22.45 -26.17 26.78
N GLY A 342 -21.52 -27.09 27.05
CA GLY A 342 -21.78 -28.43 27.63
C GLY A 342 -21.40 -29.60 26.73
N ASN A 343 -21.22 -29.38 25.42
CA ASN A 343 -20.86 -30.43 24.45
C ASN A 343 -19.38 -30.39 24.02
N VAL A 344 -18.64 -29.36 24.44
CA VAL A 344 -17.23 -29.17 24.08
C VAL A 344 -16.28 -29.65 25.16
N THR A 345 -15.14 -30.20 24.74
CA THR A 345 -14.06 -30.57 25.66
C THR A 345 -13.38 -29.33 26.25
N ARG A 346 -12.70 -29.48 27.39
CA ARG A 346 -11.93 -28.37 28.02
C ARG A 346 -10.91 -27.74 27.08
N TYR A 347 -10.30 -28.54 26.21
CA TYR A 347 -9.32 -28.07 25.23
C TYR A 347 -9.99 -27.27 24.10
N GLU A 348 -11.12 -27.74 23.56
CA GLU A 348 -11.87 -26.99 22.55
C GLU A 348 -12.43 -25.68 23.11
N ALA A 349 -12.89 -25.68 24.37
CA ALA A 349 -13.32 -24.47 25.06
C ALA A 349 -12.18 -23.44 25.19
N ASP A 350 -10.94 -23.88 25.45
CA ASP A 350 -9.76 -23.03 25.49
C ASP A 350 -9.49 -22.40 24.11
N LEU A 351 -9.51 -23.21 23.05
CA LEU A 351 -9.33 -22.72 21.67
C LEU A 351 -10.43 -21.72 21.26
N LEU A 352 -11.70 -21.99 21.60
CA LEU A 352 -12.83 -21.13 21.30
C LEU A 352 -12.81 -19.81 22.10
N SER A 353 -12.32 -19.84 23.34
CA SER A 353 -12.19 -18.64 24.17
C SER A 353 -11.13 -17.66 23.66
N GLY A 354 -10.17 -18.15 22.87
CA GLY A 354 -9.13 -17.35 22.24
C GLY A 354 -9.50 -16.75 20.89
N VAL A 355 -10.74 -16.94 20.42
CA VAL A 355 -11.24 -16.40 19.15
C VAL A 355 -11.67 -14.95 19.33
N GLY A 356 -11.06 -14.06 18.54
CA GLY A 356 -11.42 -12.65 18.44
C GLY A 356 -12.10 -12.32 17.12
N VAL A 357 -12.88 -11.25 17.11
CA VAL A 357 -13.48 -10.67 15.90
C VAL A 357 -12.86 -9.30 15.69
N ASP A 358 -12.05 -9.17 14.64
CA ASP A 358 -11.37 -7.94 14.26
C ASP A 358 -11.84 -7.46 12.89
N THR A 359 -11.81 -6.14 12.66
CA THR A 359 -11.87 -5.61 11.30
C THR A 359 -10.48 -5.63 10.66
N TRP A 360 -10.39 -5.57 9.33
CA TRP A 360 -9.11 -5.45 8.63
C TRP A 360 -8.28 -4.25 9.14
N GLU A 361 -8.95 -3.13 9.49
CA GLU A 361 -8.31 -1.90 9.98
C GLU A 361 -7.76 -2.09 11.40
N THR A 362 -8.53 -2.72 12.31
CA THR A 362 -8.06 -3.07 13.66
C THR A 362 -6.87 -4.01 13.59
N ARG A 363 -6.92 -5.02 12.70
CA ARG A 363 -5.86 -6.01 12.57
C ARG A 363 -4.53 -5.42 12.15
N GLN A 364 -4.57 -4.38 11.32
CA GLN A 364 -3.37 -3.68 10.86
C GLN A 364 -3.09 -2.37 11.59
N GLN A 365 -3.86 -2.08 12.65
CA GLN A 365 -3.81 -0.81 13.35
C GLN A 365 -2.41 -0.53 13.92
N ALA A 366 -1.68 -1.54 14.40
CA ALA A 366 -0.32 -1.35 14.91
C ALA A 366 0.64 -0.80 13.83
N PHE A 367 0.54 -1.33 12.61
CA PHE A 367 1.35 -0.89 11.48
C PHE A 367 0.88 0.47 10.95
N ILE A 368 -0.44 0.62 10.73
CA ILE A 368 -1.03 1.88 10.26
C ILE A 368 -0.73 3.02 11.25
N GLN A 369 -0.87 2.79 12.57
CA GLN A 369 -0.52 3.77 13.60
C GLN A 369 0.97 4.12 13.59
N ALA A 370 1.86 3.16 13.33
CA ALA A 370 3.29 3.44 13.25
C ALA A 370 3.59 4.41 12.10
N VAL A 371 3.00 4.18 10.93
CA VAL A 371 3.15 5.07 9.77
C VAL A 371 2.45 6.43 10.01
N GLU A 372 1.27 6.45 10.64
CA GLU A 372 0.60 7.70 11.00
C GLU A 372 1.41 8.52 12.01
N LYS A 373 2.09 7.87 12.98
CA LYS A 373 3.02 8.53 13.90
C LYS A 373 4.23 9.10 13.16
N GLU A 374 4.78 8.36 12.19
CA GLU A 374 5.87 8.85 11.34
C GLU A 374 5.45 10.07 10.52
N LYS A 375 4.26 10.05 9.92
CA LYS A 375 3.65 11.21 9.26
C LYS A 375 3.57 12.41 10.17
N VAL A 376 3.14 12.24 11.42
CA VAL A 376 3.05 13.34 12.40
C VAL A 376 4.44 13.89 12.70
N LEU A 377 5.45 13.04 12.91
CA LEU A 377 6.83 13.47 13.17
C LEU A 377 7.40 14.29 12.00
N VAL A 378 7.22 13.81 10.76
CA VAL A 378 7.65 14.51 9.55
C VAL A 378 6.89 15.84 9.38
N THR A 379 5.59 15.85 9.62
CA THR A 379 4.76 17.07 9.59
C THR A 379 5.24 18.10 10.61
N ILE A 380 5.58 17.68 11.83
CA ILE A 380 6.13 18.57 12.87
C ILE A 380 7.49 19.13 12.43
N LEU A 381 8.39 18.30 11.90
CA LEU A 381 9.71 18.73 11.44
C LEU A 381 9.60 19.83 10.38
N PHE A 382 8.80 19.59 9.33
CA PHE A 382 8.58 20.58 8.28
C PHE A 382 7.75 21.79 8.75
N GLY A 383 6.88 21.59 9.75
CA GLY A 383 6.20 22.68 10.46
C GLY A 383 7.18 23.62 11.16
N ILE A 384 8.21 23.08 11.85
CA ILE A 384 9.27 23.88 12.47
C ILE A 384 10.06 24.66 11.41
N ILE A 385 10.44 24.01 10.31
CA ILE A 385 11.13 24.68 9.19
C ILE A 385 10.27 25.83 8.64
N SER A 386 8.96 25.61 8.54
CA SER A 386 8.00 26.64 8.10
C SER A 386 7.93 27.81 9.09
N VAL A 387 7.92 27.56 10.39
CA VAL A 387 7.96 28.61 11.43
C VAL A 387 9.23 29.43 11.32
N VAL A 388 10.39 28.79 11.12
CA VAL A 388 11.66 29.48 10.90
C VAL A 388 11.58 30.39 9.66
N ALA A 389 10.99 29.92 8.56
CA ALA A 389 10.80 30.72 7.35
C ALA A 389 9.94 31.97 7.60
N ILE A 390 8.87 31.86 8.39
CA ILE A 390 8.01 32.99 8.77
C ILE A 390 8.77 34.04 9.58
N VAL A 391 9.58 33.60 10.56
CA VAL A 391 10.42 34.50 11.36
C VAL A 391 11.42 35.23 10.46
N LEU A 392 12.05 34.53 9.51
CA LEU A 392 12.96 35.14 8.53
C LEU A 392 12.28 36.21 7.69
N ILE A 393 11.04 35.96 7.24
CA ILE A 393 10.23 36.96 6.52
C ILE A 393 10.00 38.21 7.40
N GLY A 394 9.64 38.01 8.67
CA GLY A 394 9.46 39.11 9.62
C GLY A 394 10.72 39.96 9.82
N VAL A 395 11.89 39.33 9.96
CA VAL A 395 13.20 40.00 10.07
C VAL A 395 13.49 40.81 8.81
N VAL A 396 13.22 40.24 7.63
CA VAL A 396 13.41 40.91 6.34
C VAL A 396 12.52 42.16 6.22
N PHE A 397 11.22 42.05 6.56
CA PHE A 397 10.34 43.21 6.55
C PHE A 397 10.72 44.26 7.58
N TYR A 398 11.17 43.85 8.76
CA TYR A 398 11.66 44.77 9.79
C TYR A 398 12.85 45.58 9.26
N MET A 399 13.78 44.92 8.58
CA MET A 399 14.92 45.58 7.91
C MET A 399 14.46 46.58 6.84
N ILE A 400 13.42 46.26 6.06
CA ILE A 400 12.86 47.17 5.05
C ILE A 400 12.33 48.45 5.71
N VAL A 401 11.57 48.33 6.81
CA VAL A 401 11.03 49.48 7.55
C VAL A 401 12.16 50.37 8.04
N LEU A 402 13.23 49.79 8.60
CA LEU A 402 14.38 50.56 9.08
C LEU A 402 15.07 51.33 7.96
N GLN A 403 15.36 50.70 6.83
CA GLN A 403 15.97 51.36 5.67
C GLN A 403 15.10 52.46 5.06
N LYS A 404 13.78 52.42 5.27
CA LYS A 404 12.79 53.32 4.67
C LYS A 404 12.12 54.26 5.66
N THR A 405 12.71 54.43 6.84
CA THR A 405 12.18 55.28 7.92
C THR A 405 11.98 56.75 7.49
N ARG A 406 12.88 57.31 6.68
CA ARG A 406 12.77 58.69 6.13
C ARG A 406 11.57 58.84 5.20
N ASP A 407 11.42 57.90 4.27
CA ASP A 407 10.33 57.90 3.27
C ASP A 407 8.96 57.79 3.96
N ILE A 408 8.86 56.95 5.01
CA ILE A 408 7.67 56.85 5.85
C ILE A 408 7.36 58.18 6.55
N GLY A 409 8.39 58.87 7.07
CA GLY A 409 8.28 60.19 7.68
C GLY A 409 7.71 61.25 6.74
N ILE A 410 8.16 61.27 5.49
CA ILE A 410 7.66 62.18 4.43
C ILE A 410 6.20 61.87 4.10
N ILE A 411 5.83 60.59 3.96
CA ILE A 411 4.45 60.20 3.65
C ILE A 411 3.49 60.62 4.77
N LYS A 412 3.92 60.50 6.04
CA LYS A 412 3.13 60.93 7.20
C LYS A 412 3.05 62.46 7.35
N SER A 413 4.10 63.21 7.00
CA SER A 413 4.02 64.69 7.00
C SER A 413 3.07 65.22 5.92
N LEU A 414 2.89 64.47 4.81
CA LEU A 414 1.90 64.74 3.76
C LEU A 414 0.46 64.30 4.12
N GLY A 415 0.21 63.96 5.39
CA GLY A 415 -1.12 63.66 5.93
C GLY A 415 -1.55 62.19 5.90
N ALA A 416 -0.63 61.23 5.70
CA ALA A 416 -0.97 59.81 5.80
C ALA A 416 -1.20 59.39 7.26
N THR A 417 -2.28 58.64 7.52
CA THR A 417 -2.57 58.10 8.85
C THR A 417 -1.63 56.93 9.19
N SER A 418 -1.37 56.71 10.48
CA SER A 418 -0.54 55.58 10.95
C SER A 418 -1.12 54.23 10.52
N VAL A 419 -2.46 54.11 10.48
CA VAL A 419 -3.17 52.93 9.95
C VAL A 419 -2.95 52.78 8.45
N GLY A 420 -3.01 53.87 7.69
CA GLY A 420 -2.75 53.85 6.25
C GLY A 420 -1.35 53.37 5.90
N VAL A 421 -0.35 53.79 6.67
CA VAL A 421 1.04 53.30 6.51
C VAL A 421 1.15 51.82 6.90
N ALA A 422 0.54 51.39 8.00
CA ALA A 422 0.54 49.97 8.41
C ALA A 422 -0.10 49.06 7.34
N MET A 423 -1.23 49.48 6.77
CA MET A 423 -1.95 48.71 5.75
C MET A 423 -1.11 48.46 4.49
N ILE A 424 -0.20 49.36 4.14
CA ILE A 424 0.71 49.15 3.00
C ILE A 424 1.63 47.95 3.25
N PHE A 425 2.19 47.82 4.44
CA PHE A 425 3.06 46.70 4.80
C PHE A 425 2.29 45.38 4.94
N ILE A 426 1.08 45.43 5.50
CA ILE A 426 0.20 44.26 5.59
C ILE A 426 -0.18 43.76 4.19
N MET A 427 -0.62 44.65 3.29
CA MET A 427 -0.97 44.31 1.91
C MET A 427 0.25 43.77 1.14
N TYR A 428 1.43 44.31 1.40
CA TYR A 428 2.67 43.81 0.82
C TYR A 428 3.01 42.39 1.28
N GLY A 429 2.87 42.09 2.59
CA GLY A 429 2.97 40.74 3.12
C GLY A 429 1.99 39.77 2.47
N ALA A 430 0.73 40.18 2.33
CA ALA A 430 -0.31 39.38 1.68
C ALA A 430 0.02 39.10 0.20
N ILE A 431 0.50 40.10 -0.56
CA ILE A 431 0.88 39.93 -1.97
C ILE A 431 2.06 38.96 -2.12
N ILE A 432 3.06 39.06 -1.26
CA ILE A 432 4.18 38.10 -1.22
C ILE A 432 3.67 36.69 -0.91
N GLY A 433 2.75 36.57 0.05
CA GLY A 433 2.07 35.32 0.37
C GLY A 433 1.35 34.71 -0.82
N VAL A 434 0.59 35.52 -1.56
CA VAL A 434 -0.17 35.08 -2.74
C VAL A 434 0.78 34.66 -3.86
N ILE A 435 1.77 35.48 -4.22
CA ILE A 435 2.70 35.18 -5.31
C ILE A 435 3.56 33.97 -4.97
N GLY A 436 4.17 33.94 -3.78
CA GLY A 436 4.96 32.81 -3.31
C GLY A 436 4.12 31.54 -3.18
N GLY A 437 2.87 31.67 -2.70
CA GLY A 437 1.92 30.57 -2.61
C GLY A 437 1.56 29.98 -3.97
N ILE A 438 1.22 30.82 -4.96
CA ILE A 438 0.90 30.37 -6.33
C ILE A 438 2.11 29.66 -6.96
N LEU A 439 3.29 30.27 -6.88
CA LEU A 439 4.52 29.66 -7.39
C LEU A 439 4.79 28.33 -6.68
N GLY A 440 4.53 28.25 -5.37
CA GLY A 440 4.85 27.08 -4.55
C GLY A 440 3.93 25.92 -4.87
N ILE A 441 2.65 26.21 -5.09
CA ILE A 441 1.67 25.24 -5.55
C ILE A 441 2.03 24.76 -6.95
N LEU A 442 2.34 25.67 -7.88
CA LEU A 442 2.70 25.31 -9.25
C LEU A 442 3.91 24.37 -9.27
N THR A 443 4.99 24.74 -8.59
CA THR A 443 6.21 23.90 -8.58
C THR A 443 6.03 22.65 -7.74
N GLY A 444 5.36 22.72 -6.59
CA GLY A 444 5.10 21.57 -5.74
C GLY A 444 4.26 20.52 -6.45
N THR A 445 3.16 20.92 -7.09
CA THR A 445 2.30 20.00 -7.87
C THR A 445 3.03 19.44 -9.08
N THR A 446 3.84 20.25 -9.78
CA THR A 446 4.65 19.77 -10.91
C THR A 446 5.69 18.74 -10.46
N VAL A 447 6.38 18.98 -9.34
CA VAL A 447 7.36 18.03 -8.78
C VAL A 447 6.68 16.75 -8.34
N VAL A 448 5.53 16.83 -7.67
CA VAL A 448 4.77 15.66 -7.25
C VAL A 448 4.34 14.82 -8.45
N ALA A 449 3.77 15.46 -9.48
CA ALA A 449 3.31 14.76 -10.69
C ALA A 449 4.44 14.02 -11.42
N ASN A 450 5.67 14.55 -11.33
CA ASN A 450 6.85 13.98 -11.99
C ASN A 450 7.84 13.35 -11.01
N ILE A 451 7.44 13.03 -9.78
CA ILE A 451 8.38 12.60 -8.73
C ILE A 451 9.13 11.32 -9.12
N ASN A 452 8.43 10.39 -9.77
CA ASN A 452 8.99 9.15 -10.27
C ASN A 452 9.98 9.40 -11.42
N GLU A 453 9.64 10.28 -12.37
CA GLU A 453 10.53 10.64 -13.48
C GLU A 453 11.78 11.38 -12.99
N ILE A 454 11.63 12.31 -12.04
CA ILE A 454 12.74 13.02 -11.42
C ILE A 454 13.69 12.04 -10.74
N GLN A 455 13.15 11.06 -10.01
CA GLN A 455 13.97 10.01 -9.41
C GLN A 455 14.70 9.18 -10.48
N SER A 456 14.01 8.75 -11.54
CA SER A 456 14.64 7.99 -12.63
C SER A 456 15.75 8.78 -13.32
N TRP A 457 15.55 10.09 -13.52
CA TRP A 457 16.56 11.00 -14.06
C TRP A 457 17.77 11.14 -13.13
N LEU A 458 17.55 11.28 -11.81
CA LEU A 458 18.62 11.30 -10.81
C LEU A 458 19.40 9.98 -10.77
N ALA A 459 18.70 8.86 -10.84
CA ALA A 459 19.30 7.52 -10.88
C ALA A 459 20.13 7.30 -12.16
N ALA A 460 19.72 7.88 -13.29
CA ALA A 460 20.50 7.87 -14.53
C ALA A 460 21.81 8.67 -14.41
N PHE A 461 21.81 9.75 -13.63
CA PHE A 461 23.02 10.53 -13.36
C PHE A 461 23.97 9.83 -12.40
N ASN A 462 23.44 9.22 -11.34
CA ASN A 462 24.22 8.41 -10.41
C ASN A 462 23.35 7.29 -9.82
N PRO A 463 23.70 6.00 -10.01
CA PRO A 463 22.95 4.87 -9.48
C PRO A 463 22.79 4.88 -7.95
N SER A 464 23.69 5.52 -7.19
CA SER A 464 23.54 5.64 -5.73
C SER A 464 22.52 6.71 -5.29
N LEU A 465 22.04 7.55 -6.22
CA LEU A 465 20.98 8.53 -5.97
C LEU A 465 19.57 7.96 -6.20
N GLN A 466 19.45 6.64 -6.42
CA GLN A 466 18.16 5.96 -6.42
C GLN A 466 17.60 5.91 -4.99
N VAL A 467 16.97 7.01 -4.56
CA VAL A 467 16.41 7.17 -3.21
C VAL A 467 15.35 6.11 -2.90
N TRP A 468 14.57 5.70 -3.90
CA TRP A 468 13.55 4.66 -3.78
C TRP A 468 13.94 3.44 -4.62
N SER A 469 14.48 2.41 -3.99
CA SER A 469 14.75 1.14 -4.67
C SER A 469 13.53 0.21 -4.56
N PRO A 470 12.93 -0.20 -5.69
CA PRO A 470 11.86 -1.21 -5.69
C PRO A 470 12.29 -2.58 -5.12
N GLU A 471 13.61 -2.81 -4.96
CA GLU A 471 14.18 -4.03 -4.37
C GLU A 471 13.98 -4.08 -2.84
N VAL A 472 13.83 -2.93 -2.19
CA VAL A 472 13.76 -2.82 -0.71
C VAL A 472 12.39 -2.35 -0.24
N TYR A 473 11.73 -1.49 -1.03
CA TYR A 473 10.44 -0.93 -0.69
C TYR A 473 9.29 -1.73 -1.29
N THR A 474 8.21 -1.84 -0.51
CA THR A 474 6.97 -2.52 -0.87
C THR A 474 6.33 -2.06 -2.18
N PHE A 475 6.55 -0.80 -2.58
CA PHE A 475 5.89 -0.19 -3.74
C PHE A 475 6.84 0.06 -4.91
N ASP A 476 6.34 -0.23 -6.11
CA ASP A 476 7.04 -0.10 -7.39
C ASP A 476 7.42 1.34 -7.75
N ARG A 477 6.61 2.29 -7.27
CA ARG A 477 6.72 3.72 -7.55
C ARG A 477 6.49 4.49 -6.26
N ILE A 478 7.02 5.71 -6.18
CA ILE A 478 6.72 6.60 -5.07
C ILE A 478 5.23 6.98 -5.17
N PRO A 479 4.42 6.58 -4.18
CA PRO A 479 3.01 6.92 -4.18
C PRO A 479 2.85 8.41 -3.87
N SER A 480 2.02 9.10 -4.63
CA SER A 480 1.72 10.51 -4.38
C SER A 480 0.27 10.83 -4.74
N VAL A 481 -0.39 11.56 -3.85
CA VAL A 481 -1.79 11.98 -4.03
C VAL A 481 -1.89 13.47 -3.79
N VAL A 482 -2.42 14.21 -4.77
CA VAL A 482 -2.61 15.66 -4.67
C VAL A 482 -4.07 15.94 -4.33
N LYS A 483 -4.35 16.22 -3.06
CA LYS A 483 -5.70 16.56 -2.59
C LYS A 483 -5.95 18.07 -2.74
N PRO A 484 -7.00 18.51 -3.47
CA PRO A 484 -7.32 19.93 -3.63
C PRO A 484 -7.54 20.66 -2.29
N SER A 485 -8.07 19.96 -1.29
CA SER A 485 -8.25 20.47 0.07
C SER A 485 -6.92 20.86 0.73
N VAL A 486 -5.88 20.03 0.56
CA VAL A 486 -4.53 20.29 1.07
C VAL A 486 -3.91 21.48 0.34
N ILE A 487 -4.05 21.56 -0.99
CA ILE A 487 -3.58 22.71 -1.77
C ILE A 487 -4.21 24.01 -1.25
N ALA A 488 -5.54 24.03 -1.08
CA ALA A 488 -6.26 25.20 -0.58
C ALA A 488 -5.83 25.58 0.83
N ALA A 489 -5.68 24.60 1.74
CA ALA A 489 -5.25 24.82 3.10
C ALA A 489 -3.82 25.40 3.17
N VAL A 490 -2.88 24.81 2.41
CA VAL A 490 -1.49 25.30 2.35
C VAL A 490 -1.42 26.70 1.75
N PHE A 491 -2.20 26.99 0.70
CA PHE A 491 -2.30 28.33 0.12
C PHE A 491 -2.76 29.36 1.16
N LEU A 492 -3.88 29.08 1.83
CA LEU A 492 -4.45 29.97 2.83
C LEU A 492 -3.48 30.18 4.00
N MET A 493 -2.83 29.11 4.47
CA MET A 493 -1.82 29.19 5.52
C MET A 493 -0.61 30.03 5.09
N ALA A 494 -0.15 29.93 3.85
CA ALA A 494 0.95 30.74 3.34
C ALA A 494 0.61 32.24 3.31
N VAL A 495 -0.60 32.59 2.86
CA VAL A 495 -1.09 33.98 2.84
C VAL A 495 -1.28 34.50 4.27
N LEU A 496 -1.87 33.71 5.16
CA LEU A 496 -2.08 34.09 6.56
C LEU A 496 -0.74 34.32 7.27
N THR A 497 0.18 33.37 7.19
CA THR A 497 1.46 33.43 7.88
C THR A 497 2.37 34.54 7.36
N SER A 498 2.39 34.80 6.05
CA SER A 498 3.12 35.94 5.46
C SER A 498 2.52 37.29 5.88
N THR A 499 1.19 37.39 5.95
CA THR A 499 0.50 38.58 6.44
C THR A 499 0.77 38.81 7.93
N LEU A 500 0.73 37.75 8.74
CA LEU A 500 1.07 37.80 10.17
C LEU A 500 2.53 38.21 10.39
N GLY A 501 3.47 37.68 9.59
CA GLY A 501 4.87 38.06 9.63
C GLY A 501 5.12 39.54 9.33
N ALA A 502 4.24 40.18 8.54
CA ALA A 502 4.31 41.61 8.24
C ALA A 502 3.73 42.51 9.35
N LEU A 503 3.00 41.96 10.33
CA LEU A 503 2.34 42.76 11.38
C LEU A 503 3.32 43.54 12.25
N VAL A 504 4.40 42.90 12.72
CA VAL A 504 5.41 43.54 13.58
C VAL A 504 6.08 44.74 12.88
N PRO A 505 6.59 44.60 11.65
CA PRO A 505 7.06 45.72 10.83
C PRO A 505 5.99 46.80 10.59
N ALA A 506 4.75 46.41 10.30
CA ALA A 506 3.65 47.35 10.05
C ALA A 506 3.35 48.22 11.28
N MET A 507 3.30 47.62 12.47
CA MET A 507 3.16 48.35 13.74
C MET A 507 4.34 49.29 13.98
N LYS A 508 5.56 48.85 13.66
CA LYS A 508 6.75 49.71 13.79
C LYS A 508 6.67 50.93 12.87
N ALA A 509 6.29 50.75 11.61
CA ALA A 509 6.10 51.84 10.65
C ALA A 509 4.99 52.81 11.10
N ALA A 510 3.91 52.29 11.69
CA ALA A 510 2.81 53.07 12.25
C ALA A 510 3.25 53.98 13.41
N TRP A 511 4.29 53.63 14.17
CA TRP A 511 4.80 54.42 15.30
C TRP A 511 5.97 55.35 14.95
N VAL A 512 6.36 55.43 13.68
CA VAL A 512 7.36 56.40 13.23
C VAL A 512 6.83 57.83 13.36
N TRP A 513 7.55 58.69 14.09
CA TRP A 513 7.21 60.11 14.30
C TRP A 513 7.85 60.99 13.21
N PRO A 514 7.08 61.72 12.39
CA PRO A 514 7.62 62.51 11.27
C PRO A 514 8.70 63.52 11.68
N VAL A 515 8.50 64.16 12.83
CA VAL A 515 9.43 65.17 13.38
C VAL A 515 10.77 64.54 13.76
N LYS A 516 10.79 63.30 14.27
CA LYS A 516 12.05 62.61 14.62
C LYS A 516 12.80 62.14 13.39
N THR A 517 12.10 61.72 12.34
CA THR A 517 12.72 61.19 11.13
C THR A 517 13.31 62.25 10.21
N LEU A 518 12.81 63.49 10.29
CA LEU A 518 13.27 64.61 9.48
C LEU A 518 14.31 65.50 10.19
N ARG A 519 14.59 65.25 11.48
CA ARG A 519 15.45 66.08 12.33
C ARG A 519 16.89 65.55 12.48
N TYR A 520 17.15 64.30 12.09
CA TYR A 520 18.52 63.77 12.00
C TYR A 520 19.07 64.06 10.60
N GLU A 521 19.24 65.35 10.35
CA GLU A 521 20.24 66.04 9.51
C GLU A 521 20.14 67.54 9.85
#